data_AF-A0A7K7H1E4-F1
#
_entry.id   AF-A0A7K7H1E4-F1
#
_cell.length_a   1.000
_cell.length_b   1.000
_cell.length_c   1.000
_cell.angle_alpha   90.00
_cell.angle_beta   90.00
_cell.angle_gamma   90.00
#
_symmetry.space_group_name_H-M   'P 1'
#
loop_
_entity.id
_entity.type
_entity.pdbx_description
1 polymer ?
#
loop_
_entity_poly.entity_id
_entity_poly.type
_entity_poly.pdbx_seq_one_letter_code
_entity_poly.pdbx_strand_id
1 'polypeptide(L)'
;MAAELEAAAGTVCWWGLSPALDLSLHLPPEPDPAAEASVLLVGAAEGRHLLLTAARARRGAPRSITLFVSEQSPEPVARQLLFLLLALENPERPRPAARAAAILQLLGSGALRARTAELLRGAAGRLRRWVSA
;
A
#
# COMPACT_ATOMS: atom_id res chain seq x y z
N MET A 1 10.62 28.81 0.59
CA MET A 1 11.34 27.53 0.54
C MET A 1 11.52 26.86 1.90
N ALA A 2 12.32 27.35 2.87
CA ALA A 2 12.47 26.68 4.17
C ALA A 2 11.17 26.65 5.01
N ALA A 3 10.43 27.76 5.07
CA ALA A 3 9.15 27.84 5.78
C ALA A 3 8.03 26.99 5.13
N GLU A 4 8.05 26.85 3.81
CA GLU A 4 7.13 25.95 3.09
C GLU A 4 7.49 24.48 3.31
N LEU A 5 8.78 24.17 3.48
CA LEU A 5 9.25 22.84 3.81
C LEU A 5 8.89 22.45 5.26
N GLU A 6 8.91 23.38 6.20
CA GLU A 6 8.40 23.18 7.57
C GLU A 6 6.88 23.02 7.61
N ALA A 7 6.13 23.80 6.82
CA ALA A 7 4.68 23.58 6.65
C ALA A 7 4.36 22.25 5.94
N ALA A 8 5.29 21.76 5.11
CA ALA A 8 5.22 20.45 4.46
C ALA A 8 5.61 19.29 5.39
N ALA A 9 6.42 19.55 6.42
CA ALA A 9 6.89 18.57 7.38
C ALA A 9 5.72 18.10 8.26
N GLY A 10 5.27 16.87 8.02
CA GLY A 10 4.08 16.30 8.67
C GLY A 10 2.80 16.37 7.83
N THR A 11 2.76 17.14 6.74
CA THR A 11 1.64 17.12 5.77
C THR A 11 1.93 16.20 4.58
N VAL A 12 3.20 16.04 4.19
CA VAL A 12 3.64 14.93 3.34
C VAL A 12 4.14 13.84 4.26
N CYS A 13 3.36 12.77 4.40
CA CYS A 13 3.76 11.66 5.23
C CYS A 13 4.79 10.78 4.49
N TRP A 14 6.05 10.85 4.95
CA TRP A 14 7.21 10.18 4.31
C TRP A 14 7.31 8.68 4.65
N TRP A 15 6.18 7.99 4.78
CA TRP A 15 6.19 6.55 5.09
C TRP A 15 7.04 5.76 4.10
N GLY A 16 7.08 6.18 2.82
CA GLY A 16 7.92 5.56 1.79
C GLY A 16 9.43 5.48 2.07
N LEU A 17 9.95 6.15 3.10
CA LEU A 17 11.38 6.17 3.46
C LEU A 17 11.75 5.34 4.70
N SER A 18 10.77 4.87 5.49
CA SER A 18 11.00 3.97 6.63
C SER A 18 10.84 2.50 6.22
N PRO A 19 11.29 1.50 6.99
CA PRO A 19 10.91 0.12 6.73
C PRO A 19 9.40 -0.14 6.87
N ALA A 20 8.92 -1.19 6.22
CA ALA A 20 7.55 -1.68 6.41
C ALA A 20 7.33 -2.07 7.88
N LEU A 21 6.19 -1.69 8.44
CA LEU A 21 5.74 -2.08 9.77
C LEU A 21 4.77 -3.26 9.67
N ASP A 22 4.92 -4.19 10.61
CA ASP A 22 3.96 -5.25 10.83
C ASP A 22 2.97 -4.78 11.90
N LEU A 23 1.76 -4.46 11.45
CA LEU A 23 0.74 -3.84 12.28
C LEU A 23 0.26 -4.77 13.40
N SER A 24 0.43 -6.09 13.23
CA SER A 24 0.02 -7.08 14.24
C SER A 24 0.81 -6.96 15.54
N LEU A 25 2.06 -6.48 15.48
CA LEU A 25 2.93 -6.30 16.64
C LEU A 25 2.52 -5.10 17.52
N HIS A 26 1.65 -4.24 17.01
CA HIS A 26 1.20 -3.03 17.68
C HIS A 26 -0.26 -3.12 18.14
N LEU A 27 -0.89 -4.28 17.97
CA LEU A 27 -2.23 -4.53 18.48
C LEU A 27 -2.19 -4.76 20.00
N PRO A 28 -3.21 -4.30 20.73
CA PRO A 28 -3.33 -4.64 22.13
C PRO A 28 -3.50 -6.16 22.30
N PRO A 29 -3.02 -6.73 23.43
CA PRO A 29 -3.26 -8.12 23.75
C PRO A 29 -4.76 -8.35 23.83
N GLU A 30 -5.21 -9.45 23.24
CA GLU A 30 -6.63 -9.79 23.16
C GLU A 30 -6.80 -11.26 23.56
N PRO A 31 -7.50 -11.54 24.67
CA PRO A 31 -7.74 -12.91 25.14
C PRO A 31 -8.66 -13.70 24.21
N ASP A 32 -9.55 -13.05 23.46
CA ASP A 32 -10.42 -13.73 22.51
C ASP A 32 -9.74 -13.91 21.14
N PRO A 33 -9.43 -15.15 20.71
CA PRO A 33 -8.85 -15.39 19.39
C PRO A 33 -9.80 -15.01 18.23
N ALA A 34 -11.11 -14.90 18.48
CA ALA A 34 -12.08 -14.49 17.47
C ALA A 34 -12.23 -12.96 17.34
N ALA A 35 -11.69 -12.18 18.27
CA ALA A 35 -11.86 -10.74 18.29
C ALA A 35 -11.10 -10.04 17.15
N GLU A 36 -11.85 -9.26 16.39
CA GLU A 36 -11.30 -8.46 15.30
C GLU A 36 -10.50 -7.27 15.84
N ALA A 37 -9.37 -6.98 15.21
CA ALA A 37 -8.60 -5.78 15.45
C ALA A 37 -8.90 -4.74 14.37
N SER A 38 -9.09 -3.48 14.77
CA SER A 38 -9.20 -2.36 13.84
C SER A 38 -7.96 -1.48 13.93
N VAL A 39 -7.38 -1.13 12.79
CA VAL A 39 -6.21 -0.25 12.70
C VAL A 39 -6.51 0.92 11.78
N LEU A 40 -6.30 2.14 12.26
CA LEU A 40 -6.41 3.37 11.48
C LEU A 40 -5.01 3.86 11.09
N LEU A 41 -4.77 3.94 9.79
CA LEU A 41 -3.59 4.52 9.18
C LEU A 41 -3.89 5.95 8.75
N VAL A 42 -3.26 6.94 9.38
CA VAL A 42 -3.44 8.37 9.06
C VAL A 42 -2.24 8.87 8.27
N GLY A 43 -2.50 9.37 7.06
CA GLY A 43 -1.44 9.80 6.13
C GLY A 43 -0.54 8.67 5.64
N ALA A 44 -0.92 7.41 5.88
CA ALA A 44 -0.09 6.23 5.60
C ALA A 44 -0.72 5.31 4.56
N ALA A 45 -1.26 5.87 3.46
CA ALA A 45 -1.72 5.09 2.33
C ALA A 45 -0.56 4.47 1.55
N GLU A 46 -0.02 3.40 2.11
CA GLU A 46 1.10 2.67 1.57
C GLU A 46 0.85 1.16 1.79
N GLY A 47 0.95 0.38 0.71
CA GLY A 47 0.52 -1.02 0.72
C GLY A 47 1.54 -2.01 1.28
N ARG A 48 2.82 -1.65 1.44
CA ARG A 48 3.86 -2.57 1.94
C ARG A 48 3.64 -2.91 3.41
N HIS A 49 3.02 -2.03 4.20
CA HIS A 49 2.60 -2.32 5.57
C HIS A 49 1.53 -3.42 5.59
N LEU A 50 0.55 -3.33 4.69
CA LEU A 50 -0.46 -4.37 4.49
C LEU A 50 0.18 -5.71 4.11
N LEU A 51 1.04 -5.71 3.09
CA LEU A 51 1.65 -6.95 2.60
C LEU A 51 2.55 -7.60 3.65
N LEU A 52 3.33 -6.82 4.40
CA LEU A 52 4.16 -7.36 5.48
C LEU A 52 3.30 -7.98 6.59
N THR A 53 2.27 -7.25 7.03
CA THR A 53 1.35 -7.72 8.07
C THR A 53 0.65 -9.01 7.64
N ALA A 54 0.10 -9.05 6.42
CA ALA A 54 -0.56 -10.25 5.88
C ALA A 54 0.41 -11.43 5.72
N ALA A 55 1.64 -11.18 5.27
CA ALA A 55 2.65 -12.23 5.11
C ALA A 55 3.06 -12.84 6.47
N ARG A 56 3.11 -12.03 7.53
CA ARG A 56 3.46 -12.48 8.89
C ARG A 56 2.28 -13.06 9.65
N ALA A 57 1.05 -12.61 9.40
CA ALA A 57 -0.16 -13.18 9.97
C ALA A 57 -0.27 -14.69 9.71
N ARG A 58 0.25 -15.18 8.57
CA ARG A 58 0.31 -16.62 8.24
C ARG A 58 1.23 -17.45 9.15
N ARG A 59 2.06 -16.82 9.99
CA ARG A 59 3.03 -17.50 10.88
C ARG A 59 2.54 -17.59 12.32
N GLY A 60 1.53 -16.83 12.70
CA GLY A 60 1.01 -16.74 14.07
C GLY A 60 -0.43 -17.28 14.19
N ALA A 61 -1.05 -17.04 15.33
CA ALA A 61 -2.47 -17.29 15.51
C ALA A 61 -3.27 -16.39 14.56
N PRO A 62 -4.25 -16.92 13.81
CA PRO A 62 -5.05 -16.12 12.89
C PRO A 62 -5.87 -15.09 13.68
N ARG A 63 -5.75 -13.82 13.31
CA ARG A 63 -6.56 -12.72 13.84
C ARG A 63 -7.07 -11.89 12.67
N SER A 64 -8.37 -11.59 12.67
CA SER A 64 -8.98 -10.67 11.70
C SER A 64 -8.49 -9.25 11.98
N ILE A 65 -7.97 -8.57 10.95
CA ILE A 65 -7.52 -7.18 11.06
C ILE A 65 -8.22 -6.36 9.97
N THR A 66 -9.04 -5.40 10.41
CA THR A 66 -9.69 -4.42 9.53
C THR A 66 -8.84 -3.14 9.50
N LEU A 67 -8.50 -2.70 8.29
CA LEU A 67 -7.62 -1.57 8.06
C LEU A 67 -8.41 -0.39 7.48
N PHE A 68 -8.35 0.74 8.19
CA PHE A 68 -8.88 2.01 7.75
C PHE A 68 -7.73 2.91 7.34
N VAL A 69 -7.85 3.59 6.21
CA VAL A 69 -6.84 4.51 5.70
C VAL A 69 -7.49 5.88 5.56
N SER A 70 -6.95 6.86 6.28
CA SER A 70 -7.35 8.27 6.20
C SER A 70 -6.26 9.06 5.51
N GLU A 71 -6.57 9.61 4.34
CA GLU A 71 -5.65 10.41 3.53
C GLU A 71 -6.26 11.74 3.15
N GLN A 72 -5.40 12.75 3.03
CA GLN A 72 -5.82 14.09 2.59
C GLN A 72 -5.89 14.19 1.06
N SER A 73 -5.11 13.39 0.35
CA SER A 73 -5.05 13.41 -1.11
C SER A 73 -5.37 12.02 -1.69
N PRO A 74 -6.00 11.96 -2.87
CA PRO A 74 -6.36 10.68 -3.49
C PRO A 74 -5.14 9.96 -4.10
N GLU A 75 -4.05 10.68 -4.35
CA GLU A 75 -2.90 10.13 -5.07
C GLU A 75 -2.16 9.00 -4.30
N PRO A 76 -1.83 9.14 -3.00
CA PRO A 76 -1.28 8.05 -2.20
C PRO A 76 -2.18 6.82 -2.17
N VAL A 77 -3.50 7.02 -2.04
CA VAL A 77 -4.49 5.93 -2.06
C VAL A 77 -4.48 5.21 -3.40
N ALA A 78 -4.53 5.95 -4.51
CA ALA A 78 -4.48 5.38 -5.85
C ALA A 78 -3.16 4.61 -6.08
N ARG A 79 -2.04 5.15 -5.61
CA ARG A 79 -0.72 4.52 -5.67
C ARG A 79 -0.67 3.23 -4.86
N GLN A 80 -1.20 3.23 -3.65
CA GLN A 80 -1.34 2.03 -2.81
C GLN A 80 -2.18 0.96 -3.52
N LEU A 81 -3.33 1.31 -4.08
CA LEU A 81 -4.19 0.36 -4.78
C LEU A 81 -3.49 -0.25 -6.01
N LEU A 82 -2.80 0.56 -6.80
CA LEU A 82 -2.01 0.09 -7.93
C LEU A 82 -0.85 -0.81 -7.49
N PHE A 83 -0.15 -0.42 -6.41
CA PHE A 83 0.92 -1.22 -5.81
C PHE A 83 0.40 -2.59 -5.36
N LEU A 84 -0.70 -2.63 -4.62
CA LEU A 84 -1.31 -3.87 -4.12
C LEU A 84 -1.75 -4.76 -5.30
N LEU A 85 -2.37 -4.19 -6.33
CA LEU A 85 -2.74 -4.94 -7.52
C LEU A 85 -1.54 -5.53 -8.24
N LEU A 86 -0.42 -4.80 -8.35
CA LEU A 86 0.79 -5.33 -8.97
C LEU A 86 1.45 -6.41 -8.10
N ALA A 87 1.49 -6.21 -6.79
CA ALA A 87 2.12 -7.13 -5.85
C ALA A 87 1.35 -8.45 -5.75
N LEU A 88 0.02 -8.39 -5.73
CA LEU A 88 -0.89 -9.54 -5.61
C LEU A 88 -1.31 -10.13 -6.95
N GLU A 89 -0.81 -9.60 -8.07
CA GLU A 89 -1.06 -10.14 -9.40
C GLU A 89 -0.59 -11.60 -9.51
N ASN A 90 -1.28 -12.40 -10.33
CA ASN A 90 -0.94 -13.79 -10.60
C ASN A 90 0.58 -13.95 -10.86
N PRO A 91 1.30 -14.84 -10.16
CA PRO A 91 2.75 -14.95 -10.27
C PRO A 91 3.25 -15.21 -11.70
N GLU A 92 2.44 -15.80 -12.57
CA GLU A 92 2.78 -16.10 -13.95
C GLU A 92 2.80 -14.86 -14.86
N ARG A 93 2.14 -13.75 -14.50
CA ARG A 93 2.05 -12.54 -15.34
C ARG A 93 1.88 -11.26 -14.53
N PRO A 94 2.58 -10.15 -14.84
CA PRO A 94 3.70 -10.04 -15.78
C PRO A 94 4.97 -10.72 -15.22
N ARG A 95 5.99 -10.88 -16.07
CA ARG A 95 7.31 -11.41 -15.66
C ARG A 95 7.82 -10.67 -14.41
N PRO A 96 8.47 -11.37 -13.44
CA PRO A 96 8.92 -10.76 -12.19
C PRO A 96 9.72 -9.46 -12.35
N ALA A 97 10.64 -9.41 -13.32
CA ALA A 97 11.43 -8.20 -13.60
C ALA A 97 10.57 -7.00 -14.06
N ALA A 98 9.56 -7.24 -14.90
CA ALA A 98 8.65 -6.20 -15.35
C ALA A 98 7.75 -5.70 -14.21
N ARG A 99 7.31 -6.62 -13.33
CA ARG A 99 6.55 -6.28 -12.11
C ARG A 99 7.40 -5.43 -11.16
N ALA A 100 8.61 -5.85 -10.87
CA ALA A 100 9.54 -5.12 -10.01
C ALA A 100 9.83 -3.72 -10.58
N ALA A 101 10.11 -3.62 -11.89
CA ALA A 101 10.33 -2.34 -12.54
C ALA A 101 9.10 -1.41 -12.48
N ALA A 102 7.89 -1.96 -12.58
CA ALA A 102 6.66 -1.19 -12.44
C ALA A 102 6.45 -0.69 -11.01
N ILE A 103 6.69 -1.53 -9.99
CA ILE A 103 6.60 -1.17 -8.58
C ILE A 103 7.62 -0.06 -8.24
N LEU A 104 8.88 -0.20 -8.65
CA LEU A 104 9.92 0.80 -8.38
C LEU A 104 9.60 2.14 -9.04
N GLN A 105 9.08 2.13 -10.27
CA GLN A 105 8.69 3.37 -10.96
C GLN A 105 7.45 4.01 -10.33
N LEU A 106 6.47 3.21 -9.89
CA LEU A 106 5.28 3.70 -9.20
C LEU A 106 5.62 4.36 -7.86
N LEU A 107 6.64 3.89 -7.16
CA LEU A 107 7.00 4.37 -5.82
C LEU A 107 7.98 5.54 -5.82
N GLY A 108 8.81 5.72 -6.85
CA GLY A 108 9.94 6.66 -6.74
C GLY A 108 10.43 7.28 -8.05
N SER A 109 9.70 7.15 -9.16
CA SER A 109 10.13 7.76 -10.43
C SER A 109 9.22 8.92 -10.83
N GLY A 110 9.82 10.07 -11.18
CA GLY A 110 9.10 11.21 -11.77
C GLY A 110 8.64 10.99 -13.22
N ALA A 111 9.10 9.91 -13.86
CA ALA A 111 8.70 9.54 -15.22
C ALA A 111 8.49 8.02 -15.33
N LEU A 112 7.52 7.63 -16.16
CA LEU A 112 7.19 6.24 -16.42
C LEU A 112 7.67 5.82 -17.80
N ARG A 113 8.32 4.66 -17.89
CA ARG A 113 8.56 4.00 -19.18
C ARG A 113 7.22 3.61 -19.81
N ALA A 114 7.14 3.62 -21.14
CA ALA A 114 5.92 3.27 -21.87
C ALA A 114 5.30 1.94 -21.40
N ARG A 115 6.13 0.91 -21.21
CA ARG A 115 5.69 -0.40 -20.73
C ARG A 115 5.09 -0.36 -19.32
N THR A 116 5.67 0.41 -18.41
CA THR A 116 5.13 0.57 -17.06
C THR A 116 3.80 1.32 -17.10
N ALA A 117 3.72 2.38 -17.91
CA ALA A 117 2.48 3.13 -18.09
C ALA A 117 1.35 2.25 -18.62
N GLU A 118 1.62 1.38 -19.60
CA GLU A 118 0.65 0.38 -20.09
C GLU A 118 0.15 -0.54 -18.97
N LEU A 119 1.06 -1.12 -18.18
CA LEU A 119 0.70 -2.00 -17.08
C LEU A 119 -0.16 -1.28 -16.03
N LEU A 120 0.22 -0.07 -15.63
CA LEU A 120 -0.52 0.73 -14.65
C LEU A 120 -1.89 1.14 -15.16
N ARG A 121 -2.03 1.53 -16.45
CA ARG A 121 -3.34 1.80 -17.06
C ARG A 121 -4.24 0.57 -17.06
N GLY A 122 -3.67 -0.60 -17.35
CA GLY A 122 -4.40 -1.87 -17.26
C GLY A 122 -4.94 -2.13 -15.85
N ALA A 123 -4.07 -2.00 -14.83
CA ALA A 123 -4.45 -2.16 -13.42
C ALA A 123 -5.52 -1.14 -12.99
N ALA A 124 -5.34 0.13 -13.31
CA ALA A 124 -6.31 1.19 -13.05
C ALA A 124 -7.67 0.89 -13.72
N GLY A 125 -7.64 0.39 -14.96
CA GLY A 125 -8.84 -0.04 -15.67
C GLY A 125 -9.60 -1.16 -14.95
N ARG A 126 -8.92 -2.05 -14.21
CA ARG A 126 -9.56 -3.05 -13.36
C ARG A 126 -10.21 -2.43 -12.13
N LEU A 127 -9.48 -1.55 -11.42
CA LEU A 127 -10.02 -0.83 -10.25
C LEU A 127 -11.31 -0.09 -10.61
N ARG A 128 -11.31 0.61 -11.74
CA ARG A 128 -12.50 1.34 -12.21
C ARG A 128 -13.72 0.43 -12.37
N ARG A 129 -13.53 -0.81 -12.86
CA ARG A 129 -14.64 -1.77 -12.99
C ARG A 129 -15.18 -2.26 -11.65
N TRP A 130 -14.36 -2.29 -10.60
CA TRP A 130 -14.83 -2.68 -9.27
C TRP A 130 -15.67 -1.61 -8.58
N VAL A 131 -15.47 -0.33 -8.94
CA VAL A 131 -16.21 0.79 -8.34
C VAL A 131 -17.47 1.14 -9.15
N SER A 132 -17.49 0.84 -10.44
CA SER A 132 -18.63 1.15 -11.33
C SER A 132 -19.58 -0.02 -11.60
N ALA A 133 -19.37 -1.17 -10.95
CA ALA A 133 -20.27 -2.33 -10.98
C ALA A 133 -21.22 -2.29 -9.80
#